data_AF-A0A062VEH5-F1
#
_entry.id   AF-A0A062VEH5-F1
#
_cell.length_a   1.000
_cell.length_b   1.000
_cell.length_c   1.000
_cell.angle_alpha   90.00
_cell.angle_beta   90.00
_cell.angle_gamma   90.00
#
_symmetry.space_group_name_H-M   'P 1'
#
loop_
_entity.id
_entity.type
_entity.pdbx_description
1 polymer ?
#
loop_
_entity_poly.entity_id
_entity_poly.type
_entity_poly.pdbx_seq_one_letter_code
_entity_poly.pdbx_strand_id
1 'polypeptide(L)'
;MRFGWILSAALFVAACGQSDVSAPAGPEAAPGAEMPVEGAAGESAAPAAAPTTDYAALSGYDGNWFLSPGWPGEYPPGFAVLDADVRVPARARPNPTDPQDVTCLLPQYANYQLWNNARNKADDLDYFVATKKLPVTVLEDTEVEFVGDAGIEKLALKAGDQLTYLRYIGEGFTVMSFNGREFDINEGELREITDIGAIENEEDLWVRVTCLGGKQAWLLFDEVVLEKGVYPSPITGYGEAHDILPDEVETVRAMMSPEAFGLDPTAQSIEPPPVE
;
A
#
# COMPACT_ATOMS: atom_id res chain seq x y z
N MET A 1 -11.11 -9.58 -14.39
CA MET A 1 -10.82 -8.33 -13.66
C MET A 1 -9.62 -7.71 -14.34
N ARG A 2 -9.75 -6.50 -14.89
CA ARG A 2 -8.72 -5.82 -15.68
C ARG A 2 -8.34 -4.54 -14.94
N PHE A 3 -7.05 -4.33 -14.70
CA PHE A 3 -6.55 -3.12 -14.03
C PHE A 3 -6.22 -2.04 -15.07
N GLY A 4 -6.79 -0.86 -14.87
CA GLY A 4 -6.44 0.37 -15.57
C GLY A 4 -5.06 0.86 -15.16
N TRP A 5 -4.26 1.22 -16.16
CA TRP A 5 -2.91 1.74 -15.99
C TRP A 5 -2.98 3.24 -15.72
N ILE A 6 -2.42 3.69 -14.60
CA ILE A 6 -2.18 5.13 -14.34
C ILE A 6 -1.03 5.56 -15.27
N LEU A 7 -1.36 6.28 -16.34
CA LEU A 7 -0.38 6.93 -17.21
C LEU A 7 -0.17 8.37 -16.73
N SER A 8 0.99 8.62 -16.13
CA SER A 8 1.46 9.96 -15.79
C SER A 8 1.64 10.79 -17.06
N ALA A 9 0.78 11.78 -17.27
CA ALA A 9 0.94 12.75 -18.35
C ALA A 9 1.89 13.88 -17.90
N ALA A 10 3.18 13.74 -18.23
CA ALA A 10 4.14 14.83 -18.14
C ALA A 10 3.91 15.81 -19.31
N LEU A 11 3.38 17.00 -19.02
CA LEU A 11 3.28 18.11 -19.97
C LEU A 11 4.67 18.74 -20.19
N PHE A 12 5.28 18.45 -21.34
CA PHE A 12 6.42 19.22 -21.85
C PHE A 12 5.94 20.55 -22.43
N VAL A 13 6.29 21.66 -21.76
CA VAL A 13 6.25 23.00 -22.35
C VAL A 13 7.46 23.16 -23.25
N ALA A 14 7.25 23.07 -24.57
CA ALA A 14 8.23 23.45 -25.57
C ALA A 14 8.33 24.98 -25.64
N ALA A 15 9.47 25.54 -25.21
CA ALA A 15 9.84 26.91 -25.52
C ALA A 15 10.96 26.90 -26.57
N CYS A 16 10.62 27.29 -27.79
CA CYS A 16 11.60 27.62 -28.84
C CYS A 16 12.19 29.00 -28.56
N GLY A 17 13.52 29.13 -28.66
CA GLY A 17 14.21 30.42 -28.62
C GLY A 17 15.67 30.29 -29.02
N GLN A 18 15.95 30.45 -30.33
CA GLN A 18 17.29 30.53 -30.92
C GLN A 18 18.05 31.78 -30.45
N SER A 19 19.37 31.67 -30.32
CA SER A 19 20.34 32.71 -30.69
C SER A 19 21.74 32.10 -30.87
N ASP A 20 22.27 32.26 -32.08
CA ASP A 20 23.63 31.95 -32.55
C ASP A 20 24.72 32.67 -31.75
N VAL A 21 25.89 32.03 -31.49
CA VAL A 21 27.24 32.64 -31.66
C VAL A 21 28.33 31.55 -31.83
N SER A 22 28.89 31.50 -33.05
CA SER A 22 30.29 31.33 -33.50
C SER A 22 31.30 30.39 -32.81
N ALA A 23 31.91 29.53 -33.64
CA ALA A 23 33.15 28.77 -33.42
C ALA A 23 34.44 29.64 -33.52
N PRO A 24 35.62 29.08 -33.17
CA PRO A 24 36.61 28.79 -34.23
C PRO A 24 37.41 27.47 -34.11
N ALA A 25 37.84 26.99 -35.30
CA ALA A 25 38.84 25.98 -35.76
C ALA A 25 39.76 25.29 -34.72
N GLY A 26 40.02 23.96 -34.71
CA GLY A 26 40.51 23.00 -35.75
C GLY A 26 41.98 22.59 -35.41
N PRO A 27 42.64 21.50 -35.92
CA PRO A 27 42.28 20.36 -36.79
C PRO A 27 42.41 18.99 -36.04
N GLU A 28 42.23 17.75 -36.54
CA GLU A 28 42.50 17.11 -37.83
C GLU A 28 41.79 15.73 -37.83
N ALA A 29 41.29 15.30 -38.99
CA ALA A 29 40.52 14.06 -39.16
C ALA A 29 41.42 12.87 -39.53
N ALA A 30 41.04 11.66 -39.12
CA ALA A 30 41.36 10.42 -39.82
C ALA A 30 40.12 9.52 -39.91
N PRO A 31 39.91 8.79 -41.03
CA PRO A 31 38.61 8.26 -41.41
C PRO A 31 38.49 6.75 -41.19
N GLY A 32 37.24 6.27 -41.12
CA GLY A 32 36.89 4.89 -41.50
C GLY A 32 36.19 4.07 -40.43
N ALA A 33 34.87 3.98 -40.52
CA ALA A 33 34.12 2.72 -40.55
C ALA A 33 32.63 3.06 -40.63
N GLU A 34 32.04 2.85 -41.80
CA GLU A 34 30.59 2.76 -41.97
C GLU A 34 30.07 1.61 -41.12
N MET A 35 29.15 1.89 -40.20
CA MET A 35 28.32 0.87 -39.58
C MET A 35 26.93 0.91 -40.24
N PRO A 36 26.40 -0.24 -40.70
CA PRO A 36 25.09 -0.27 -41.33
C PRO A 36 24.01 0.02 -40.29
N VAL A 37 23.03 0.83 -40.71
CA VAL A 37 21.78 1.02 -40.00
C VAL A 37 20.91 -0.20 -40.31
N GLU A 38 20.87 -1.17 -39.41
CA GLU A 38 19.91 -2.28 -39.49
C GLU A 38 18.81 -2.04 -38.46
N GLY A 39 17.63 -1.66 -38.96
CA GLY A 39 16.43 -1.57 -38.17
C GLY A 39 15.98 -2.97 -37.75
N ALA A 40 15.87 -3.17 -36.45
CA ALA A 40 15.00 -4.18 -35.88
C ALA A 40 13.99 -3.44 -35.00
N ALA A 41 12.82 -3.16 -35.59
CA ALA A 41 11.62 -2.90 -34.82
C ALA A 41 11.27 -4.20 -34.08
N GLY A 42 11.88 -4.39 -32.91
CA GLY A 42 11.46 -5.39 -31.95
C GLY A 42 10.16 -4.91 -31.35
N GLU A 43 9.06 -5.57 -31.70
CA GLU A 43 7.77 -5.42 -31.06
C GLU A 43 7.97 -5.69 -29.56
N SER A 44 8.02 -4.61 -28.76
CA SER A 44 8.06 -4.70 -27.31
C SER A 44 6.73 -5.28 -26.85
N ALA A 45 6.66 -6.60 -26.76
CA ALA A 45 5.60 -7.28 -26.04
C ALA A 45 5.53 -6.65 -24.64
N ALA A 46 4.40 -6.04 -24.32
CA ALA A 46 4.14 -5.59 -22.95
C ALA A 46 4.40 -6.78 -22.01
N PRO A 47 5.12 -6.58 -20.89
CA PRO A 47 5.37 -7.67 -19.95
C PRO A 47 4.02 -8.29 -19.58
N ALA A 48 3.94 -9.62 -19.67
CA ALA A 48 2.78 -10.35 -19.21
C ALA A 48 2.51 -9.93 -17.76
N ALA A 49 1.28 -9.48 -17.48
CA ALA A 49 0.88 -9.14 -16.13
C ALA A 49 1.18 -10.35 -15.22
N ALA A 50 1.82 -10.09 -14.08
CA ALA A 50 2.08 -11.13 -13.10
C ALA A 50 0.75 -11.85 -12.75
N PRO A 51 0.77 -13.18 -12.55
CA PRO A 51 -0.43 -13.90 -12.15
C PRO A 51 -0.97 -13.27 -10.86
N THR A 52 -2.25 -12.87 -10.89
CA THR A 52 -2.93 -12.31 -9.74
C THR A 52 -3.13 -13.40 -8.68
N THR A 53 -2.67 -13.15 -7.46
CA THR A 53 -2.86 -14.05 -6.32
C THR A 53 -4.36 -14.21 -6.01
N ASP A 54 -4.84 -15.45 -5.91
CA ASP A 54 -6.21 -15.75 -5.47
C ASP A 54 -6.27 -15.79 -3.93
N TYR A 55 -6.44 -14.63 -3.31
CA TYR A 55 -6.50 -14.53 -1.85
C TYR A 55 -7.71 -15.26 -1.25
N ALA A 56 -8.81 -15.43 -1.99
CA ALA A 56 -9.97 -16.17 -1.51
C ALA A 56 -9.66 -17.66 -1.38
N ALA A 57 -8.91 -18.24 -2.32
CA ALA A 57 -8.46 -19.62 -2.23
C ALA A 57 -7.37 -19.85 -1.18
N LEU A 58 -6.56 -18.83 -0.89
CA LEU A 58 -5.44 -18.91 0.07
C LEU A 58 -5.85 -18.68 1.53
N SER A 59 -6.89 -17.87 1.76
CA SER A 59 -7.32 -17.43 3.08
C SER A 59 -8.51 -18.25 3.63
N GLY A 60 -9.01 -17.83 4.79
CA GLY A 60 -10.21 -18.40 5.42
C GLY A 60 -11.42 -17.46 5.41
N TYR A 61 -11.35 -16.32 4.72
CA TYR A 61 -12.42 -15.34 4.70
C TYR A 61 -13.64 -15.82 3.91
N ASP A 62 -14.82 -15.49 4.42
CA ASP A 62 -16.08 -15.77 3.73
C ASP A 62 -16.47 -14.63 2.75
N GLY A 63 -17.63 -14.78 2.11
CA GLY A 63 -18.13 -13.79 1.14
C GLY A 63 -18.49 -12.42 1.73
N ASN A 64 -18.49 -12.25 3.05
CA ASN A 64 -18.74 -10.96 3.71
C ASN A 64 -17.49 -10.06 3.76
N TRP A 65 -16.36 -10.56 3.26
CA TRP A 65 -15.11 -9.82 3.17
C TRP A 65 -14.78 -9.49 1.72
N PHE A 66 -14.16 -8.34 1.53
CA PHE A 66 -13.54 -7.94 0.28
C PHE A 66 -12.04 -8.14 0.41
N LEU A 67 -11.46 -8.95 -0.48
CA LEU A 67 -10.04 -9.25 -0.50
C LEU A 67 -9.39 -8.52 -1.66
N SER A 68 -8.38 -7.71 -1.38
CA SER A 68 -7.71 -6.94 -2.43
C SER A 68 -6.21 -6.80 -2.17
N PRO A 69 -5.39 -6.72 -3.23
CA PRO A 69 -3.95 -6.58 -3.08
C PRO A 69 -3.57 -5.22 -2.45
N GLY A 70 -2.42 -5.22 -1.80
CA GLY A 70 -1.89 -4.10 -1.04
C GLY A 70 -2.63 -3.84 0.27
N TRP A 71 -2.25 -2.76 0.94
CA TRP A 71 -2.93 -2.21 2.11
C TRP A 71 -3.57 -0.86 1.74
N PRO A 72 -4.67 -0.47 2.40
CA PRO A 72 -5.40 0.75 2.07
C PRO A 72 -4.69 2.00 2.60
N GLY A 73 -5.12 3.16 2.07
CA GLY A 73 -4.70 4.48 2.52
C GLY A 73 -3.68 5.17 1.62
N GLU A 74 -3.66 6.50 1.68
CA GLU A 74 -2.68 7.35 0.99
C GLU A 74 -1.26 7.14 1.55
N TYR A 75 -1.17 6.90 2.86
CA TYR A 75 0.05 6.52 3.57
C TYR A 75 -0.19 5.16 4.24
N PRO A 76 -0.09 4.06 3.48
CA PRO A 76 -0.35 2.74 4.02
C PRO A 76 0.54 2.47 5.23
N PRO A 77 0.03 1.78 6.26
CA PRO A 77 0.82 1.48 7.43
C PRO A 77 2.00 0.56 7.06
N GLY A 78 2.93 0.43 8.00
CA GLY A 78 4.09 -0.44 7.86
C GLY A 78 4.70 -0.70 9.22
N PHE A 79 5.61 -1.67 9.29
CA PHE A 79 6.36 -1.94 10.52
C PHE A 79 7.82 -2.23 10.22
N ALA A 80 8.68 -1.79 11.12
CA ALA A 80 10.11 -1.98 11.08
C ALA A 80 10.57 -2.83 12.28
N VAL A 81 11.56 -3.68 12.04
CA VAL A 81 12.19 -4.52 13.06
C VAL A 81 13.49 -3.85 13.49
N LEU A 82 13.56 -3.28 14.69
CA LEU A 82 14.75 -2.54 15.13
C LEU A 82 15.67 -3.37 16.02
N ASP A 83 15.10 -4.31 16.77
CA ASP A 83 15.85 -5.16 17.68
C ASP A 83 16.38 -6.41 16.96
N ALA A 84 17.48 -6.96 17.47
CA ALA A 84 17.99 -8.24 17.02
C ALA A 84 17.11 -9.40 17.54
N ASP A 85 17.14 -10.53 16.83
CA ASP A 85 16.50 -11.78 17.24
C ASP A 85 14.96 -11.70 17.44
N VAL A 86 14.29 -10.76 16.78
CA VAL A 86 12.82 -10.61 16.86
C VAL A 86 12.12 -11.80 16.23
N ARG A 87 11.38 -12.54 17.07
CA ARG A 87 10.60 -13.72 16.71
C ARG A 87 9.14 -13.41 16.90
N VAL A 88 8.38 -13.42 15.80
CA VAL A 88 6.96 -13.11 15.82
C VAL A 88 6.13 -14.38 15.62
N PRO A 89 5.00 -14.54 16.31
CA PRO A 89 3.98 -15.52 15.96
C PRO A 89 3.44 -15.24 14.55
N ALA A 90 3.26 -16.28 13.76
CA ALA A 90 2.85 -16.20 12.36
C ALA A 90 2.01 -17.41 11.97
N ARG A 91 1.36 -17.32 10.81
CA ARG A 91 0.49 -18.38 10.29
C ARG A 91 1.00 -18.96 8.99
N ALA A 92 0.66 -20.22 8.73
CA ALA A 92 0.91 -20.84 7.42
C ALA A 92 -0.01 -20.30 6.32
N ARG A 93 -1.19 -19.78 6.70
CA ARG A 93 -2.19 -19.17 5.81
C ARG A 93 -2.74 -17.88 6.43
N PRO A 94 -3.19 -16.91 5.63
CA PRO A 94 -3.73 -15.67 6.16
C PRO A 94 -5.20 -15.86 6.52
N ASN A 95 -5.45 -16.47 7.67
CA ASN A 95 -6.78 -16.63 8.26
C ASN A 95 -6.68 -16.23 9.74
N PRO A 96 -7.42 -15.21 10.21
CA PRO A 96 -7.29 -14.72 11.57
C PRO A 96 -7.65 -15.79 12.62
N THR A 97 -8.49 -16.75 12.25
CA THR A 97 -8.92 -17.86 13.12
C THR A 97 -7.97 -19.06 13.16
N ASP A 98 -7.01 -19.15 12.22
CA ASP A 98 -5.99 -20.19 12.26
C ASP A 98 -5.00 -19.94 13.41
N PRO A 99 -4.44 -20.98 14.05
CA PRO A 99 -3.44 -20.80 15.09
C PRO A 99 -2.14 -20.19 14.54
N GLN A 100 -1.48 -19.36 15.35
CA GLN A 100 -0.14 -18.82 15.06
C GLN A 100 0.96 -19.86 15.39
N ASP A 101 0.96 -20.98 14.68
CA ASP A 101 1.86 -22.11 14.93
C ASP A 101 3.24 -22.00 14.25
N VAL A 102 3.47 -20.91 13.50
CA VAL A 102 4.76 -20.60 12.88
C VAL A 102 5.46 -19.53 13.70
N THR A 103 6.68 -19.81 14.17
CA THR A 103 7.56 -18.76 14.69
C THR A 103 8.42 -18.22 13.55
N CYS A 104 8.22 -16.95 13.20
CA CYS A 104 8.98 -16.28 12.15
C CYS A 104 10.07 -15.40 12.78
N LEU A 105 11.34 -15.74 12.52
CA LEU A 105 12.47 -14.88 12.88
C LEU A 105 12.62 -13.81 11.80
N LEU A 106 12.44 -12.54 12.15
CA LEU A 106 12.53 -11.43 11.19
C LEU A 106 13.95 -10.86 11.14
N PRO A 107 14.43 -10.37 9.98
CA PRO A 107 15.72 -9.71 9.89
C PRO A 107 15.70 -8.40 10.66
N GLN A 108 16.74 -8.16 11.45
CA GLN A 108 16.97 -6.85 12.05
C GLN A 108 17.09 -5.79 10.94
N TYR A 109 16.50 -4.64 11.19
CA TYR A 109 16.40 -3.47 10.32
C TYR A 109 15.46 -3.61 9.11
N ALA A 110 14.80 -4.75 8.94
CA ALA A 110 13.81 -4.91 7.88
C ALA A 110 12.65 -3.93 8.09
N ASN A 111 12.26 -3.23 7.03
CA ASN A 111 11.10 -2.36 7.00
C ASN A 111 10.04 -2.91 6.04
N TYR A 112 8.95 -3.43 6.58
CA TYR A 112 7.84 -4.01 5.84
C TYR A 112 6.81 -2.91 5.55
N GLN A 113 6.95 -2.29 4.38
CA GLN A 113 6.09 -1.22 3.91
C GLN A 113 5.96 -1.30 2.39
N LEU A 114 4.77 -1.03 1.84
CA LEU A 114 4.46 -1.17 0.41
C LEU A 114 5.39 -0.40 -0.54
N TRP A 115 5.95 0.70 -0.09
CA TRP A 115 6.87 1.58 -0.82
C TRP A 115 8.33 1.13 -0.71
N ASN A 116 8.68 0.20 0.19
CA ASN A 116 10.01 -0.39 0.27
C ASN A 116 10.20 -1.45 -0.84
N ASN A 117 10.25 -0.97 -2.09
CA ASN A 117 10.35 -1.81 -3.28
C ASN A 117 11.57 -2.73 -3.26
N ALA A 118 12.67 -2.30 -2.64
CA ALA A 118 13.89 -3.11 -2.50
C ALA A 118 13.63 -4.36 -1.65
N ARG A 119 13.03 -4.18 -0.46
CA ARG A 119 12.63 -5.26 0.44
C ARG A 119 11.56 -6.16 -0.18
N ASN A 120 10.51 -5.55 -0.74
CA ASN A 120 9.39 -6.27 -1.36
C ASN A 120 9.88 -7.27 -2.42
N LYS A 121 10.82 -6.81 -3.26
CA LYS A 121 11.44 -7.65 -4.29
C LYS A 121 12.42 -8.68 -3.71
N ALA A 122 13.23 -8.30 -2.72
CA ALA A 122 14.24 -9.18 -2.15
C ALA A 122 13.63 -10.40 -1.44
N ASP A 123 12.50 -10.19 -0.74
CA ASP A 123 11.90 -11.20 0.13
C ASP A 123 10.61 -11.81 -0.46
N ASP A 124 10.25 -11.43 -1.69
CA ASP A 124 9.01 -11.84 -2.38
C ASP A 124 7.76 -11.58 -1.52
N LEU A 125 7.68 -10.35 -0.99
CA LEU A 125 6.59 -9.95 -0.11
C LEU A 125 5.27 -9.82 -0.89
N ASP A 126 4.21 -10.32 -0.28
CA ASP A 126 2.85 -10.24 -0.82
C ASP A 126 1.93 -9.63 0.22
N TYR A 127 1.35 -8.47 -0.10
CA TYR A 127 0.49 -7.70 0.78
C TYR A 127 -0.93 -7.80 0.27
N PHE A 128 -1.87 -8.02 1.18
CA PHE A 128 -3.29 -7.88 0.88
C PHE A 128 -4.07 -7.46 2.12
N VAL A 129 -5.26 -6.92 1.89
CA VAL A 129 -6.21 -6.56 2.93
C VAL A 129 -7.48 -7.38 2.77
N ALA A 130 -8.03 -7.82 3.89
CA ALA A 130 -9.41 -8.25 3.99
C ALA A 130 -10.21 -7.14 4.68
N THR A 131 -11.10 -6.47 3.94
CA THR A 131 -11.97 -5.43 4.49
C THR A 131 -13.38 -5.99 4.65
N LYS A 132 -14.00 -5.75 5.81
CA LYS A 132 -15.39 -6.15 6.04
C LYS A 132 -16.31 -5.35 5.12
N LYS A 133 -17.16 -6.04 4.37
CA LYS A 133 -18.15 -5.39 3.51
C LYS A 133 -19.19 -4.68 4.35
N LEU A 134 -19.37 -3.39 4.12
CA LEU A 134 -20.37 -2.59 4.82
C LEU A 134 -21.46 -2.10 3.86
N PRO A 135 -22.75 -2.30 4.16
CA PRO A 135 -23.82 -1.75 3.35
C PRO A 135 -23.88 -0.23 3.51
N VAL A 136 -24.07 0.49 2.39
CA VAL A 136 -24.24 1.93 2.36
C VAL A 136 -25.54 2.26 1.65
N THR A 137 -26.43 2.99 2.30
CA THR A 137 -27.70 3.43 1.70
C THR A 137 -27.59 4.85 1.18
N VAL A 138 -27.95 5.06 -0.07
CA VAL A 138 -28.11 6.39 -0.67
C VAL A 138 -29.37 7.03 -0.12
N LEU A 139 -29.27 8.25 0.43
CA LEU A 139 -30.41 8.92 1.07
C LEU A 139 -31.09 9.94 0.14
N GLU A 140 -30.42 10.35 -0.94
CA GLU A 140 -30.97 11.26 -1.95
C GLU A 140 -30.51 10.89 -3.37
N ASP A 141 -31.28 11.29 -4.39
CA ASP A 141 -30.84 11.15 -5.78
C ASP A 141 -29.54 11.92 -6.02
N THR A 142 -28.51 11.24 -6.51
CA THR A 142 -27.19 11.84 -6.78
C THR A 142 -26.54 11.25 -8.03
N GLU A 143 -25.44 11.84 -8.45
CA GLU A 143 -24.59 11.37 -9.52
C GLU A 143 -23.14 11.46 -9.03
N VAL A 144 -22.44 10.32 -9.02
CA VAL A 144 -21.04 10.26 -8.59
C VAL A 144 -20.12 9.94 -9.76
N GLU A 145 -18.97 10.59 -9.79
CA GLU A 145 -17.92 10.31 -10.74
C GLU A 145 -17.17 9.04 -10.34
N PHE A 146 -16.82 8.24 -11.34
CA PHE A 146 -16.00 7.05 -11.16
C PHE A 146 -14.97 6.93 -12.28
N VAL A 147 -13.85 6.25 -12.00
CA VAL A 147 -12.83 5.96 -13.01
C VAL A 147 -13.27 4.75 -13.85
N GLY A 148 -13.70 5.00 -15.08
CA GLY A 148 -14.10 3.99 -16.06
C GLY A 148 -13.05 3.75 -17.14
N ASP A 149 -13.36 2.84 -18.07
CA ASP A 149 -12.45 2.46 -19.17
C ASP A 149 -12.16 3.64 -20.12
N ALA A 150 -13.10 4.59 -20.23
CA ALA A 150 -12.97 5.76 -21.09
C ALA A 150 -12.46 7.02 -20.36
N GLY A 151 -12.08 6.89 -19.08
CA GLY A 151 -11.74 8.01 -18.20
C GLY A 151 -12.81 8.23 -17.14
N ILE A 152 -12.99 9.48 -16.71
CA ILE A 152 -14.00 9.82 -15.70
C ILE A 152 -15.41 9.69 -16.30
N GLU A 153 -16.20 8.80 -15.70
CA GLU A 153 -17.58 8.51 -16.06
C GLU A 153 -18.50 8.80 -14.87
N LYS A 154 -19.81 8.73 -15.09
CA LYS A 154 -20.81 9.08 -14.09
C LYS A 154 -21.77 7.94 -13.78
N LEU A 155 -22.00 7.71 -12.50
CA LEU A 155 -22.95 6.73 -11.97
C LEU A 155 -24.12 7.47 -11.33
N ALA A 156 -25.29 7.36 -11.97
CA ALA A 156 -26.53 7.88 -11.40
C ALA A 156 -27.05 6.94 -10.31
N LEU A 157 -27.28 7.48 -9.12
CA LEU A 157 -27.78 6.78 -7.94
C LEU A 157 -29.12 7.38 -7.50
N LYS A 158 -30.00 6.54 -6.97
CA LYS A 158 -31.32 6.91 -6.46
C LYS A 158 -31.41 6.77 -4.97
N ALA A 159 -32.25 7.60 -4.35
CA ALA A 159 -32.59 7.42 -2.95
C ALA A 159 -33.11 5.99 -2.69
N GLY A 160 -32.52 5.31 -1.72
CA GLY A 160 -32.79 3.92 -1.37
C GLY A 160 -31.86 2.89 -2.03
N ASP A 161 -31.04 3.27 -3.01
CA ASP A 161 -30.03 2.37 -3.58
C ASP A 161 -29.06 1.88 -2.49
N GLN A 162 -28.66 0.61 -2.61
CA GLN A 162 -27.74 -0.06 -1.70
C GLN A 162 -26.41 -0.26 -2.39
N LEU A 163 -25.39 0.44 -1.91
CA LEU A 163 -24.00 0.17 -2.24
C LEU A 163 -23.38 -0.72 -1.17
N THR A 164 -22.22 -1.25 -1.47
CA THR A 164 -21.37 -1.95 -0.51
C THR A 164 -20.01 -1.28 -0.50
N TYR A 165 -19.61 -0.72 0.62
CA TYR A 165 -18.26 -0.24 0.84
C TYR A 165 -17.28 -1.42 0.86
N LEU A 166 -16.19 -1.28 0.12
CA LEU A 166 -15.20 -2.34 -0.05
C LEU A 166 -13.82 -1.95 0.49
N ARG A 167 -13.34 -0.71 0.28
CA ARG A 167 -12.10 -0.19 0.88
C ARG A 167 -11.89 1.29 0.60
N TYR A 168 -11.02 1.92 1.39
CA TYR A 168 -10.42 3.22 1.09
C TYR A 168 -9.16 3.05 0.21
N ILE A 169 -8.94 4.01 -0.69
CA ILE A 169 -7.74 4.07 -1.54
C ILE A 169 -6.82 5.19 -1.05
N GLY A 170 -7.32 6.42 -0.95
CA GLY A 170 -6.53 7.63 -0.69
C GLY A 170 -7.24 8.87 -1.24
N GLU A 171 -6.90 10.06 -0.74
CA GLU A 171 -7.43 11.34 -1.22
C GLU A 171 -8.96 11.45 -1.32
N GLY A 172 -9.70 10.74 -0.45
CA GLY A 172 -11.16 10.71 -0.49
C GLY A 172 -11.76 9.74 -1.53
N PHE A 173 -10.94 8.90 -2.18
CA PHE A 173 -11.43 7.85 -3.07
C PHE A 173 -11.65 6.52 -2.34
N THR A 174 -12.75 5.86 -2.69
CA THR A 174 -13.15 4.56 -2.13
C THR A 174 -13.57 3.61 -3.25
N VAL A 175 -13.42 2.31 -2.99
CA VAL A 175 -14.00 1.27 -3.84
C VAL A 175 -15.38 0.91 -3.27
N MET A 176 -16.40 1.03 -4.09
CA MET A 176 -17.77 0.62 -3.77
C MET A 176 -18.25 -0.44 -4.75
N SER A 177 -19.09 -1.36 -4.30
CA SER A 177 -19.84 -2.26 -5.18
C SER A 177 -21.30 -1.82 -5.30
N PHE A 178 -21.79 -1.75 -6.53
CA PHE A 178 -23.20 -1.53 -6.84
C PHE A 178 -23.63 -2.48 -7.97
N ASN A 179 -24.74 -3.20 -7.76
CA ASN A 179 -25.23 -4.22 -8.71
C ASN A 179 -24.17 -5.26 -9.15
N GLY A 180 -23.27 -5.63 -8.24
CA GLY A 180 -22.22 -6.61 -8.48
C GLY A 180 -21.04 -6.10 -9.32
N ARG A 181 -20.94 -4.78 -9.54
CA ARG A 181 -19.80 -4.11 -10.17
C ARG A 181 -19.10 -3.20 -9.17
N GLU A 182 -17.78 -3.20 -9.22
CA GLU A 182 -16.90 -2.32 -8.43
C GLU A 182 -16.71 -0.97 -9.14
N PHE A 183 -16.65 0.10 -8.35
CA PHE A 183 -16.48 1.48 -8.78
C PHE A 183 -15.51 2.18 -7.85
N ASP A 184 -14.47 2.79 -8.43
CA ASP A 184 -13.57 3.70 -7.73
C ASP A 184 -14.22 5.09 -7.79
N ILE A 185 -14.81 5.51 -6.67
CA ILE A 185 -15.59 6.75 -6.58
C ILE A 185 -14.93 7.76 -5.67
N ASN A 186 -15.19 9.04 -5.93
CA ASN A 186 -14.91 10.10 -4.96
C ASN A 186 -15.99 10.07 -3.87
N GLU A 187 -15.62 9.71 -2.64
CA GLU A 187 -16.54 9.62 -1.50
C GLU A 187 -17.18 10.99 -1.19
N GLY A 188 -16.45 12.09 -1.40
CA GLY A 188 -16.96 13.44 -1.16
C GLY A 188 -18.17 13.82 -2.02
N GLU A 189 -18.46 13.07 -3.09
CA GLU A 189 -19.63 13.28 -3.96
C GLU A 189 -20.89 12.55 -3.47
N LEU A 190 -20.72 11.61 -2.52
CA LEU A 190 -21.82 10.99 -1.80
C LEU A 190 -22.31 11.94 -0.70
N ARG A 191 -23.10 12.94 -1.11
CA ARG A 191 -23.57 14.04 -0.23
C ARG A 191 -24.34 13.55 1.00
N GLU A 192 -25.31 12.66 0.80
CA GLU A 192 -26.18 12.14 1.85
C GLU A 192 -26.24 10.61 1.76
N ILE A 193 -25.50 9.96 2.65
CA ILE A 193 -25.44 8.51 2.80
C ILE A 193 -25.57 8.14 4.27
N THR A 194 -25.87 6.87 4.55
CA THR A 194 -25.65 6.32 5.90
C THR A 194 -24.19 6.51 6.29
N ASP A 195 -23.95 7.10 7.46
CA ASP A 195 -22.61 7.45 7.95
C ASP A 195 -21.68 6.23 7.96
N ILE A 196 -20.74 6.21 7.00
CA ILE A 196 -19.70 5.19 6.88
C ILE A 196 -18.71 5.32 8.04
N GLY A 197 -18.44 6.55 8.50
CA GLY A 197 -17.52 6.83 9.60
C GLY A 197 -18.06 6.43 10.98
N ALA A 198 -19.37 6.24 11.12
CA ALA A 198 -19.99 5.70 12.32
C ALA A 198 -19.92 4.16 12.43
N ILE A 199 -19.50 3.48 11.35
CA ILE A 199 -19.34 2.03 11.32
C ILE A 199 -17.85 1.73 11.48
N GLU A 200 -17.49 0.93 12.47
CA GLU A 200 -16.10 0.46 12.63
C GLU A 200 -15.71 -0.32 11.36
N ASN A 201 -14.80 0.26 10.57
CA ASN A 201 -14.21 -0.40 9.41
C ASN A 201 -13.25 -1.47 9.93
N GLU A 202 -13.71 -2.72 9.95
CA GLU A 202 -12.90 -3.88 10.30
C GLU A 202 -12.03 -4.27 9.08
N GLU A 203 -10.72 -4.18 9.25
CA GLU A 203 -9.73 -4.48 8.22
C GLU A 203 -8.61 -5.35 8.79
N ASP A 204 -8.31 -6.46 8.11
CA ASP A 204 -7.18 -7.31 8.43
C ASP A 204 -6.08 -7.13 7.37
N LEU A 205 -4.97 -6.51 7.78
CA LEU A 205 -3.83 -6.22 6.93
C LEU A 205 -2.81 -7.37 7.00
N TRP A 206 -2.68 -8.12 5.92
CA TRP A 206 -1.79 -9.28 5.84
C TRP A 206 -0.54 -8.98 5.02
N VAL A 207 0.59 -9.53 5.46
CA VAL A 207 1.81 -9.62 4.66
C VAL A 207 2.39 -11.02 4.72
N ARG A 208 2.72 -11.58 3.56
CA ARG A 208 3.56 -12.77 3.46
C ARG A 208 5.01 -12.34 3.50
N VAL A 209 5.77 -12.91 4.44
CA VAL A 209 7.19 -12.64 4.61
C VAL A 209 8.02 -13.90 4.43
N THR A 210 9.29 -13.72 4.08
CA THR A 210 10.30 -14.78 4.13
C THR A 210 11.08 -14.65 5.45
N CYS A 211 10.83 -15.56 6.39
CA CYS A 211 11.53 -15.60 7.67
C CYS A 211 13.02 -15.91 7.46
N LEU A 212 13.89 -15.47 8.38
CA LEU A 212 15.26 -15.96 8.45
C LEU A 212 15.27 -17.49 8.57
N GLY A 213 15.96 -18.15 7.63
CA GLY A 213 15.88 -19.60 7.42
C GLY A 213 15.06 -20.03 6.21
N GLY A 214 14.42 -19.08 5.49
CA GLY A 214 13.82 -19.29 4.17
C GLY A 214 12.37 -19.81 4.18
N LYS A 215 11.76 -19.99 5.35
CA LYS A 215 10.34 -20.35 5.45
C LYS A 215 9.47 -19.13 5.20
N GLN A 216 8.43 -19.25 4.38
CA GLN A 216 7.42 -18.22 4.24
C GLN A 216 6.32 -18.35 5.31
N ALA A 217 5.83 -17.22 5.80
CA ALA A 217 4.75 -17.14 6.77
C ALA A 217 3.91 -15.88 6.55
N TRP A 218 2.67 -15.91 7.01
CA TRP A 218 1.75 -14.77 6.99
C TRP A 218 1.71 -14.11 8.35
N LEU A 219 1.85 -12.79 8.35
CA LEU A 219 1.74 -11.92 9.51
C LEU A 219 0.49 -11.05 9.37
N LEU A 220 -0.26 -10.92 10.47
CA LEU A 220 -1.34 -9.94 10.60
C LEU A 220 -0.75 -8.69 11.24
N PHE A 221 -0.95 -7.54 10.61
CA PHE A 221 -0.37 -6.26 11.03
C PHE A 221 -0.69 -5.94 12.50
N ASP A 222 -1.97 -5.99 12.88
CA ASP A 222 -2.44 -5.64 14.23
C ASP A 222 -1.84 -6.52 15.34
N GLU A 223 -1.36 -7.71 15.00
CA GLU A 223 -0.69 -8.60 15.93
C GLU A 223 0.83 -8.33 15.96
N VAL A 224 1.46 -8.19 14.79
CA VAL A 224 2.93 -8.07 14.70
C VAL A 224 3.42 -6.75 15.30
N VAL A 225 2.65 -5.66 15.18
CA VAL A 225 3.04 -4.35 15.73
C VAL A 225 3.02 -4.29 17.25
N LEU A 226 2.45 -5.29 17.91
CA LEU A 226 2.46 -5.42 19.37
C LEU A 226 3.71 -6.17 19.88
N GLU A 227 4.47 -6.80 18.98
CA GLU A 227 5.64 -7.58 19.36
C GLU A 227 6.82 -6.69 19.75
N LYS A 228 7.54 -7.11 20.78
CA LYS A 228 8.71 -6.36 21.25
C LYS A 228 9.79 -6.29 20.16
N GLY A 229 10.31 -5.09 19.93
CA GLY A 229 11.35 -4.85 18.93
C GLY A 229 10.80 -4.55 17.53
N VAL A 230 9.48 -4.60 17.37
CA VAL A 230 8.74 -4.10 16.20
C VAL A 230 8.26 -2.69 16.50
N TYR A 231 8.39 -1.81 15.52
CA TYR A 231 8.00 -0.40 15.60
C TYR A 231 7.22 -0.03 14.33
N PRO A 232 6.35 1.00 14.36
CA PRO A 232 5.76 1.52 13.14
C PRO A 232 6.85 1.91 12.13
N SER A 233 6.61 1.63 10.84
CA SER A 233 7.51 2.09 9.77
C SER A 233 7.58 3.61 9.79
N PRO A 234 8.77 4.22 9.78
CA PRO A 234 8.88 5.64 9.53
C PRO A 234 8.41 5.92 8.10
N ILE A 235 7.55 6.92 7.95
CA ILE A 235 7.14 7.46 6.66
C ILE A 235 7.81 8.83 6.53
N THR A 236 8.84 8.91 5.70
CA THR A 236 9.64 10.13 5.51
C THR A 236 9.17 10.99 4.35
N GLY A 237 8.36 10.42 3.45
CA GLY A 237 7.82 11.07 2.26
C GLY A 237 6.79 10.18 1.56
N TYR A 238 6.02 10.78 0.65
CA TYR A 238 5.04 10.05 -0.16
C TYR A 238 5.76 9.07 -1.11
N GLY A 239 5.42 7.79 -1.04
CA GLY A 239 6.06 6.77 -1.89
C GLY A 239 7.48 6.40 -1.48
N GLU A 240 7.96 6.87 -0.31
CA GLU A 240 9.33 6.67 0.15
C GLU A 240 9.38 5.75 1.37
N ALA A 241 10.05 4.61 1.22
CA ALA A 241 10.44 3.75 2.32
C ALA A 241 11.68 2.91 1.96
N HIS A 242 12.52 2.67 2.95
CA HIS A 242 13.70 1.79 2.87
C HIS A 242 13.86 1.02 4.18
N ASP A 243 14.68 -0.03 4.15
CA ASP A 243 15.11 -0.69 5.38
C ASP A 243 15.92 0.28 6.24
N ILE A 244 15.80 0.14 7.55
CA ILE A 244 16.37 1.10 8.50
C ILE A 244 17.90 0.98 8.50
N LEU A 245 18.61 2.10 8.41
CA LEU A 245 20.05 2.09 8.57
C LEU A 245 20.43 2.01 10.06
N PRO A 246 21.56 1.39 10.43
CA PRO A 246 21.95 1.26 11.84
C PRO A 246 22.05 2.58 12.61
N ASP A 247 22.40 3.67 11.94
CA ASP A 247 22.48 5.03 12.49
C ASP A 247 21.12 5.75 12.55
N GLU A 248 20.09 5.24 11.87
CA GLU A 248 18.72 5.76 11.91
C GLU A 248 17.92 5.20 13.10
N VAL A 249 18.33 4.06 13.68
CA VAL A 249 17.57 3.31 14.70
C VAL A 249 17.08 4.17 15.86
N GLU A 250 17.99 4.94 16.48
CA GLU A 250 17.62 5.77 17.63
C GLU A 250 16.71 6.94 17.22
N THR A 251 16.87 7.46 15.99
CA THR A 251 15.98 8.49 15.44
C THR A 251 14.57 7.92 15.25
N VAL A 252 14.44 6.74 14.66
CA VAL A 252 13.15 6.07 14.44
C VAL A 252 12.47 5.75 15.78
N ARG A 253 13.21 5.24 16.77
CA ARG A 253 12.70 5.00 18.13
C ARG A 253 12.19 6.29 18.77
N ALA A 254 12.95 7.38 18.67
CA ALA A 254 12.57 8.66 19.24
C ALA A 254 11.32 9.25 18.58
N MET A 255 11.17 9.13 17.26
CA MET A 255 9.97 9.59 16.54
C MET A 255 8.69 8.86 16.97
N MET A 256 8.83 7.65 17.52
CA MET A 256 7.71 6.77 17.87
C MET A 256 7.48 6.66 19.38
N SER A 257 8.22 7.42 20.21
CA SER A 257 7.98 7.42 21.64
C SER A 257 6.68 8.17 21.99
N PRO A 258 5.96 7.79 23.06
CA PRO A 258 4.79 8.56 23.52
C PRO A 258 5.10 10.05 23.75
N GLU A 259 6.34 10.35 24.16
CA GLU A 259 6.84 11.71 24.39
C GLU A 259 6.88 12.53 23.08
N ALA A 260 7.14 11.90 21.93
CA ALA A 260 7.12 12.54 20.62
C ALA A 260 5.71 13.03 20.22
N PHE A 261 4.67 12.44 20.79
CA PHE A 261 3.27 12.85 20.63
C PHE A 261 2.79 13.80 21.75
N GLY A 262 3.70 14.28 22.61
CA GLY A 262 3.36 15.15 23.73
C GLY A 262 2.56 14.47 24.84
N LEU A 263 2.59 13.13 24.89
CA LEU A 263 1.92 12.35 25.93
C LEU A 263 2.89 12.14 27.11
N ASP A 264 2.42 12.44 28.32
CA ASP A 264 3.18 12.23 29.55
C ASP A 264 3.36 10.72 29.81
N PRO A 265 4.59 10.19 29.76
CA PRO A 265 4.84 8.76 30.00
C PRO A 265 4.46 8.31 31.42
N THR A 266 4.28 9.24 32.37
CA THR A 266 3.87 8.94 33.74
C THR A 266 2.35 8.75 33.90
N ALA A 267 1.55 9.14 32.90
CA ALA A 267 0.09 9.00 32.95
C ALA A 267 -0.40 7.54 32.88
N GLN A 268 0.47 6.59 32.52
CA GLN A 268 0.18 5.14 32.49
C GLN A 268 0.61 4.39 33.77
N SER A 269 1.23 5.09 34.72
CA SER A 269 1.56 4.53 36.04
C SER A 269 0.31 4.49 36.90
N ILE A 270 -0.46 3.39 36.85
CA ILE A 270 -1.43 3.09 37.91
C ILE A 270 -0.61 2.71 39.16
N GLU A 271 -0.42 3.67 40.07
CA GLU A 271 0.06 3.36 41.41
C GLU A 271 -0.95 2.42 42.08
N PRO A 272 -0.54 1.22 42.53
CA PRO A 272 -1.42 0.36 43.30
C PRO A 272 -1.80 1.11 44.59
N PRO A 273 -3.06 0.99 45.06
CA PRO A 273 -3.49 1.70 46.26
C PRO A 273 -2.63 1.28 47.46
N PRO A 274 -2.33 2.22 48.38
CA PRO A 274 -1.52 1.93 49.56
C PRO A 274 -2.20 0.84 50.39
N VAL A 275 -1.40 -0.14 50.80
CA VAL A 275 -1.85 -1.21 51.70
C VAL A 275 -2.01 -0.60 53.10
N GLU A 276 -3.26 -0.55 53.59
CA GLU A 276 -3.58 -0.25 55.00
C GLU A 276 -3.26 -1.43 55.93
#